data_AF-A0A7D4HK75-F1
#
_entry.id   AF-A0A7D4HK75-F1
#
_cell.length_a   1.000
_cell.length_b   1.000
_cell.length_c   1.000
_cell.angle_alpha   90.00
_cell.angle_beta   90.00
_cell.angle_gamma   90.00
#
_symmetry.space_group_name_H-M   'P 1'
#
loop_
_entity.id
_entity.type
_entity.pdbx_description
1 polymer ?
#
loop_
_entity_poly.entity_id
_entity_poly.type
_entity_poly.pdbx_seq_one_letter_code
_entity_poly.pdbx_strand_id
1 'polypeptide(L)'
;MPETSAPQYPVQGEHLMKNAKRDLLPSGYTPSEAVMLFVHAHPDDETTATGATMAYYAKKGAKVHLLTLTRGEMGEVIPPKLQHLEVGKPGNSDNGEALGEYRTVELNNATAKLGVRKRFFLGEEPATAPGALNIYRDSGMAWGKDGKPVANPKASEDSLTAQPIAPQAEAIANAIRDIKPDVLITYDLDGGYGHPDHVRTHQAVLEALKILGDSNDRPILTWGIEGEFSEQDARQQCAITGSVEAKREAMKAHGTQIVVTGDTTFEFSNKVEQKISAVETYRLLDGNAQRKIPETPTQAGIVSLLITCILLGTLAGIAGSIYHAWVMYTGETPLPVGLVFGFATVFFASLWASLSLRRGGATVITGAFAFLVIYALAFMRPDSPFVLVNPDYPPIGLYGTLWLLGTPVISLLAFFVFTRTKEGNAFYNTPRQVHLRHRRAEEKARRAQTLNNSSRTAP
;
A
#
# COMPACT_ATOMS: atom_id res chain seq x y z
N MET A 1 -43.40 15.11 28.07
CA MET A 1 -42.42 14.24 27.38
C MET A 1 -41.09 14.95 27.45
N PRO A 2 -39.99 14.33 27.89
CA PRO A 2 -38.70 15.01 27.78
C PRO A 2 -38.39 15.18 26.29
N GLU A 3 -38.01 16.40 25.89
CA GLU A 3 -37.56 16.74 24.55
C GLU A 3 -36.52 15.70 24.10
N THR A 4 -36.85 14.88 23.12
CA THR A 4 -35.86 14.06 22.42
C THR A 4 -34.92 15.04 21.74
N SER A 5 -33.66 15.09 22.17
CA SER A 5 -32.64 15.92 21.53
C SER A 5 -32.59 15.61 20.04
N ALA A 6 -32.56 16.66 19.21
CA ALA A 6 -32.46 16.50 17.77
C ALA A 6 -31.20 15.70 17.40
N PRO A 7 -31.24 14.86 16.35
CA PRO A 7 -30.07 14.13 15.87
C PRO A 7 -28.90 15.07 15.61
N GLN A 8 -27.71 14.71 16.09
CA GLN A 8 -26.48 15.44 15.82
C GLN A 8 -25.64 14.69 14.79
N TYR A 9 -25.25 15.39 13.72
CA TYR A 9 -24.38 14.87 12.69
C TYR A 9 -23.07 15.67 12.68
N PRO A 10 -21.91 14.98 12.60
CA PRO A 10 -20.63 15.66 12.54
C PRO A 10 -20.49 16.44 11.22
N VAL A 11 -20.01 17.68 11.32
CA VAL A 11 -19.79 18.53 10.15
C VAL A 11 -18.35 18.45 9.69
N GLN A 12 -18.14 17.95 8.48
CA GLN A 12 -16.81 17.84 7.90
C GLN A 12 -16.31 19.17 7.34
N GLY A 13 -15.02 19.45 7.54
CA GLY A 13 -14.33 20.56 6.90
C GLY A 13 -14.52 21.95 7.52
N GLU A 14 -15.32 22.09 8.58
CA GLU A 14 -15.48 23.37 9.29
C GLU A 14 -14.27 23.69 10.19
N HIS A 15 -13.65 22.67 10.79
CA HIS A 15 -12.50 22.81 11.68
C HIS A 15 -11.24 22.19 11.07
N LEU A 16 -10.29 23.03 10.68
CA LEU A 16 -9.02 22.61 10.09
C LEU A 16 -7.84 22.99 10.98
N MET A 17 -7.06 21.98 11.38
CA MET A 17 -5.80 22.20 12.06
C MET A 17 -4.80 22.91 11.15
N LYS A 18 -3.95 23.78 11.71
CA LYS A 18 -2.93 24.52 10.96
C LYS A 18 -1.96 23.60 10.19
N ASN A 19 -1.70 22.41 10.71
CA ASN A 19 -0.83 21.39 10.13
C ASN A 19 -1.61 20.28 9.40
N ALA A 20 -2.90 20.48 9.08
CA ALA A 20 -3.68 19.49 8.35
C ALA A 20 -3.05 19.19 6.98
N LYS A 21 -2.87 17.90 6.67
CA LYS A 21 -2.43 17.46 5.35
C LYS A 21 -3.52 17.73 4.30
N ARG A 22 -3.11 17.85 3.05
CA ARG A 22 -3.99 18.05 1.88
C ARG A 22 -3.94 16.87 0.91
N ASP A 23 -3.39 15.76 1.36
CA ASP A 23 -3.25 14.53 0.61
C ASP A 23 -3.25 13.34 1.58
N LEU A 24 -4.14 12.38 1.34
CA LEU A 24 -4.23 11.10 2.04
C LEU A 24 -3.10 10.14 1.66
N LEU A 25 -2.40 10.41 0.55
CA LEU A 25 -1.31 9.58 0.10
C LEU A 25 -0.03 9.81 0.92
N PRO A 26 0.84 8.80 1.03
CA PRO A 26 2.17 8.99 1.60
C PRO A 26 2.97 10.02 0.79
N SER A 27 3.86 10.74 1.45
CA SER A 27 4.71 11.74 0.79
C SER A 27 5.52 11.11 -0.35
N GLY A 28 5.41 11.68 -1.57
CA GLY A 28 6.10 11.18 -2.77
C GLY A 28 5.31 10.15 -3.60
N TYR A 29 4.03 9.90 -3.27
CA TYR A 29 3.12 9.14 -4.11
C TYR A 29 2.46 10.02 -5.17
N THR A 30 2.27 9.47 -6.37
CA THR A 30 1.42 10.07 -7.39
C THR A 30 0.04 9.39 -7.36
N PRO A 31 -1.06 10.13 -7.43
CA PRO A 31 -2.40 9.52 -7.44
C PRO A 31 -2.59 8.46 -8.52
N SER A 32 -2.02 8.65 -9.71
CA SER A 32 -2.10 7.69 -10.82
C SER A 32 -1.53 6.30 -10.54
N GLU A 33 -0.70 6.17 -9.50
CA GLU A 33 -0.11 4.89 -9.08
C GLU A 33 -0.77 4.31 -7.83
N ALA A 34 -1.65 5.09 -7.18
CA ALA A 34 -2.28 4.73 -5.92
C ALA A 34 -3.46 3.77 -6.11
N VAL A 35 -3.56 2.79 -5.22
CA VAL A 35 -4.74 1.95 -5.00
C VAL A 35 -5.32 2.36 -3.66
N MET A 36 -6.60 2.68 -3.63
CA MET A 36 -7.28 3.14 -2.42
C MET A 36 -8.47 2.25 -2.14
N LEU A 37 -8.63 1.84 -0.89
CA LEU A 37 -9.79 1.07 -0.43
C LEU A 37 -10.58 1.89 0.59
N PHE A 38 -11.83 2.17 0.26
CA PHE A 38 -12.79 2.78 1.18
C PHE A 38 -13.66 1.66 1.76
N VAL A 39 -13.85 1.66 3.08
CA VAL A 39 -14.61 0.65 3.80
C VAL A 39 -15.74 1.34 4.56
N HIS A 40 -16.97 1.02 4.19
CA HIS A 40 -18.19 1.66 4.69
C HIS A 40 -19.21 0.63 5.18
N ALA A 41 -20.14 1.03 6.04
CA ALA A 41 -21.15 0.17 6.62
C ALA A 41 -22.33 -0.03 5.66
N HIS A 42 -22.89 1.04 5.12
CA HIS A 42 -24.12 1.03 4.35
C HIS A 42 -24.00 1.69 2.96
N PRO A 43 -24.93 1.39 2.03
CA PRO A 43 -25.03 2.10 0.76
C PRO A 43 -25.55 3.54 0.92
N ASP A 44 -24.68 4.54 0.77
CA ASP A 44 -24.87 6.00 0.89
C ASP A 44 -23.74 6.65 1.68
N ASP A 45 -23.18 5.95 2.66
CA ASP A 45 -22.04 6.38 3.47
C ASP A 45 -20.83 6.77 2.62
N GLU A 46 -20.55 6.01 1.55
CA GLU A 46 -19.45 6.29 0.64
C GLU A 46 -19.62 7.64 -0.04
N THR A 47 -20.87 8.02 -0.29
CA THR A 47 -21.22 9.27 -0.96
C THR A 47 -21.25 10.42 0.04
N THR A 48 -21.90 10.25 1.18
CA THR A 48 -22.09 11.32 2.19
C THR A 48 -20.78 11.68 2.87
N ALA A 49 -19.95 10.70 3.23
CA ALA A 49 -18.75 10.91 4.02
C ALA A 49 -17.46 11.02 3.20
N THR A 50 -17.38 10.36 2.03
CA THR A 50 -16.12 10.28 1.25
C THR A 50 -16.26 10.52 -0.26
N GLY A 51 -17.45 10.93 -0.72
CA GLY A 51 -17.77 11.03 -2.14
C GLY A 51 -16.90 12.05 -2.88
N ALA A 52 -16.65 13.21 -2.28
CA ALA A 52 -15.84 14.24 -2.91
C ALA A 52 -14.38 13.77 -3.06
N THR A 53 -13.86 13.07 -2.04
CA THR A 53 -12.50 12.51 -2.01
C THR A 53 -12.32 11.38 -3.00
N MET A 54 -13.27 10.43 -3.07
CA MET A 54 -13.22 9.34 -4.05
C MET A 54 -13.18 9.90 -5.49
N ALA A 55 -14.08 10.82 -5.82
CA ALA A 55 -14.12 11.46 -7.13
C ALA A 55 -12.83 12.21 -7.46
N TYR A 56 -12.24 12.90 -6.48
CA TYR A 56 -10.96 13.59 -6.63
C TYR A 56 -9.81 12.65 -6.99
N TYR A 57 -9.65 11.55 -6.25
CA TYR A 57 -8.57 10.59 -6.50
C TYR A 57 -8.78 9.79 -7.79
N ALA A 58 -10.02 9.38 -8.07
CA ALA A 58 -10.37 8.70 -9.31
C ALA A 58 -10.04 9.57 -10.55
N LYS A 59 -10.39 10.87 -10.53
CA LYS A 59 -10.07 11.82 -11.60
C LYS A 59 -8.56 12.00 -11.79
N LYS A 60 -7.76 11.83 -10.74
CA LYS A 60 -6.29 11.87 -10.80
C LYS A 60 -5.64 10.52 -11.15
N GLY A 61 -6.45 9.51 -11.48
CA GLY A 61 -5.99 8.21 -11.98
C GLY A 61 -5.77 7.15 -10.90
N ALA A 62 -6.13 7.42 -9.64
CA ALA A 62 -6.06 6.40 -8.60
C ALA A 62 -7.07 5.27 -8.86
N LYS A 63 -6.68 4.05 -8.52
CA LYS A 63 -7.59 2.89 -8.51
C LYS A 63 -8.39 2.92 -7.21
N VAL A 64 -9.56 3.53 -7.25
CA VAL A 64 -10.48 3.61 -6.10
C VAL A 64 -11.35 2.35 -6.04
N HIS A 65 -11.36 1.69 -4.88
CA HIS A 65 -12.16 0.51 -4.57
C HIS A 65 -13.02 0.75 -3.34
N LEU A 66 -14.18 0.10 -3.29
CA LEU A 66 -15.15 0.22 -2.19
C LEU A 66 -15.50 -1.16 -1.63
N LEU A 67 -15.47 -1.28 -0.30
CA LEU A 67 -16.05 -2.40 0.44
C LEU A 67 -17.18 -1.88 1.31
N THR A 68 -18.40 -2.38 1.10
CA THR A 68 -19.57 -2.02 1.91
C THR A 68 -19.97 -3.22 2.77
N LEU A 69 -20.15 -3.07 4.07
CA LEU A 69 -20.32 -4.23 4.96
C LEU A 69 -21.73 -4.80 4.93
N THR A 70 -22.75 -3.99 4.65
CA THR A 70 -24.17 -4.41 4.61
C THR A 70 -24.89 -3.82 3.40
N ARG A 71 -26.15 -4.23 3.16
CA ARG A 71 -26.99 -3.69 2.07
C ARG A 71 -27.97 -2.62 2.54
N GLY A 72 -27.98 -2.30 3.84
CA GLY A 72 -28.83 -1.25 4.38
C GLY A 72 -30.31 -1.65 4.46
N GLU A 73 -30.57 -2.92 4.80
CA GLU A 73 -31.90 -3.52 4.83
C GLU A 73 -32.84 -2.87 5.84
N MET A 74 -32.30 -2.18 6.86
CA MET A 74 -33.06 -1.53 7.94
C MET A 74 -33.23 -0.02 7.71
N GLY A 75 -32.90 0.49 6.53
CA GLY A 75 -33.04 1.91 6.19
C GLY A 75 -34.50 2.37 6.10
N GLU A 76 -34.75 3.62 6.48
CA GLU A 76 -36.03 4.29 6.21
C GLU A 76 -36.15 4.63 4.72
N VAL A 77 -37.36 4.71 4.17
CA VAL A 77 -37.59 4.99 2.74
C VAL A 77 -38.34 6.31 2.55
N ILE A 78 -37.67 7.30 1.97
CA ILE A 78 -38.23 8.64 1.77
C ILE A 78 -39.38 8.66 0.74
N PRO A 79 -39.26 8.09 -0.48
CA PRO A 79 -40.31 8.23 -1.48
C PRO A 79 -41.57 7.43 -1.12
N PRO A 80 -42.77 8.06 -1.04
CA PRO A 80 -44.01 7.36 -0.66
C PRO A 80 -44.32 6.13 -1.52
N LYS A 81 -44.01 6.20 -2.83
CA LYS A 81 -44.23 5.11 -3.79
C LYS A 81 -43.38 3.86 -3.50
N LEU A 82 -42.29 3.99 -2.73
CA LEU A 82 -41.37 2.91 -2.38
C LEU A 82 -41.48 2.49 -0.90
N GLN A 83 -42.36 3.10 -0.11
CA GLN A 83 -42.46 2.80 1.34
C GLN A 83 -42.79 1.34 1.66
N HIS A 84 -43.36 0.59 0.71
CA HIS A 84 -43.57 -0.86 0.85
C HIS A 84 -42.27 -1.68 0.93
N LEU A 85 -41.11 -1.06 0.66
CA LEU A 85 -39.79 -1.68 0.82
C LEU A 85 -39.25 -1.54 2.26
N GLU A 86 -39.70 -0.55 3.03
CA GLU A 86 -39.23 -0.31 4.39
C GLU A 86 -39.82 -1.33 5.37
N VAL A 87 -38.95 -1.93 6.19
CA VAL A 87 -39.34 -2.95 7.17
C VAL A 87 -40.38 -2.39 8.14
N GLY A 88 -41.51 -3.09 8.26
CA GLY A 88 -42.59 -2.74 9.17
C GLY A 88 -43.59 -1.70 8.64
N LYS A 89 -43.45 -1.23 7.38
CA LYS A 89 -44.46 -0.40 6.73
C LYS A 89 -45.55 -1.24 6.04
N PRO A 90 -46.77 -0.68 5.85
CA PRO A 90 -47.82 -1.36 5.11
C PRO A 90 -47.36 -1.79 3.72
N GLY A 91 -47.58 -3.05 3.38
CA GLY A 91 -47.18 -3.64 2.10
C GLY A 91 -45.79 -4.28 2.09
N ASN A 92 -44.97 -4.05 3.12
CA ASN A 92 -43.75 -4.82 3.33
C ASN A 92 -44.09 -6.17 3.99
N SER A 93 -43.57 -7.26 3.42
CA SER A 93 -43.77 -8.62 3.93
C SER A 93 -42.46 -9.38 4.12
N ASP A 94 -41.32 -8.73 3.87
CA ASP A 94 -40.00 -9.33 4.00
C ASP A 94 -39.24 -8.75 5.20
N ASN A 95 -37.96 -9.08 5.32
CA ASN A 95 -37.08 -8.59 6.37
C ASN A 95 -36.21 -7.40 5.93
N GLY A 96 -36.55 -6.73 4.81
CA GLY A 96 -35.77 -5.65 4.20
C GLY A 96 -34.88 -6.10 3.03
N GLU A 97 -34.98 -7.36 2.61
CA GLU A 97 -34.24 -7.91 1.46
C GLU A 97 -34.51 -7.12 0.17
N ALA A 98 -35.78 -6.82 -0.13
CA ALA A 98 -36.15 -6.02 -1.30
C ALA A 98 -35.56 -4.60 -1.26
N LEU A 99 -35.47 -3.99 -0.07
CA LEU A 99 -34.81 -2.70 0.09
C LEU A 99 -33.30 -2.81 -0.14
N GLY A 100 -32.65 -3.84 0.42
CA GLY A 100 -31.22 -4.08 0.21
C GLY A 100 -30.85 -4.30 -1.25
N GLU A 101 -31.68 -5.04 -2.01
CA GLU A 101 -31.52 -5.19 -3.46
C GLU A 101 -31.69 -3.86 -4.19
N TYR A 102 -32.70 -3.07 -3.83
CA TYR A 102 -32.93 -1.75 -4.41
C TYR A 102 -31.74 -0.81 -4.15
N ARG A 103 -31.27 -0.73 -2.90
CA ARG A 103 -30.11 0.08 -2.49
C ARG A 103 -28.81 -0.40 -3.14
N THR A 104 -28.70 -1.68 -3.49
CA THR A 104 -27.56 -2.18 -4.28
C THR A 104 -27.50 -1.55 -5.66
N VAL A 105 -28.65 -1.30 -6.30
CA VAL A 105 -28.71 -0.58 -7.59
C VAL A 105 -28.37 0.90 -7.40
N GLU A 106 -28.87 1.53 -6.33
CA GLU A 106 -28.53 2.92 -5.97
C GLU A 106 -27.02 3.08 -5.76
N LEU A 107 -26.39 2.17 -5.01
CA LEU A 107 -24.94 2.12 -4.80
C LEU A 107 -24.16 2.01 -6.11
N ASN A 108 -24.58 1.11 -7.01
CA ASN A 108 -23.94 0.94 -8.31
C ASN A 108 -23.99 2.24 -9.14
N ASN A 109 -25.11 2.94 -9.09
CA ASN A 109 -25.28 4.21 -9.79
C ASN A 109 -24.42 5.32 -9.17
N ALA A 110 -24.39 5.42 -7.83
CA ALA A 110 -23.58 6.39 -7.09
C ALA A 110 -22.08 6.18 -7.34
N THR A 111 -21.60 4.95 -7.16
CA THR A 111 -20.19 4.57 -7.35
C THR A 111 -19.68 4.85 -8.77
N ALA A 112 -20.54 4.71 -9.79
CA ALA A 112 -20.22 5.09 -11.17
C ALA A 112 -19.98 6.60 -11.32
N LYS A 113 -20.73 7.46 -10.62
CA LYS A 113 -20.52 8.93 -10.63
C LYS A 113 -19.23 9.33 -9.92
N LEU A 114 -18.83 8.57 -8.91
CA LEU A 114 -17.64 8.83 -8.10
C LEU A 114 -16.35 8.25 -8.71
N GLY A 115 -16.44 7.50 -9.81
CA GLY A 115 -15.28 6.89 -10.46
C GLY A 115 -14.69 5.70 -9.69
N VAL A 116 -15.50 5.05 -8.84
CA VAL A 116 -15.11 3.81 -8.16
C VAL A 116 -14.94 2.71 -9.20
N ARG A 117 -13.81 2.02 -9.15
CA ARG A 117 -13.42 1.02 -10.15
C ARG A 117 -14.04 -0.35 -9.91
N LYS A 118 -14.09 -0.78 -8.64
CA LYS A 118 -14.78 -2.00 -8.21
C LYS A 118 -15.37 -1.78 -6.83
N ARG A 119 -16.55 -2.32 -6.59
CA ARG A 119 -17.19 -2.39 -5.27
C ARG A 119 -17.54 -3.84 -4.94
N PHE A 120 -17.55 -4.16 -3.66
CA PHE A 120 -17.90 -5.48 -3.13
C PHE A 120 -18.67 -5.32 -1.83
N PHE A 121 -19.53 -6.29 -1.51
CA PHE A 121 -20.03 -6.41 -0.14
C PHE A 121 -19.15 -7.31 0.73
N LEU A 122 -19.15 -7.12 2.05
CA LEU A 122 -18.60 -8.11 2.96
C LEU A 122 -19.38 -9.43 2.80
N GLY A 123 -18.67 -10.54 2.65
CA GLY A 123 -19.26 -11.83 2.28
C GLY A 123 -19.26 -12.11 0.77
N GLU A 124 -18.87 -11.14 -0.07
CA GLU A 124 -18.60 -11.33 -1.50
C GLU A 124 -17.09 -11.32 -1.77
N GLU A 125 -16.62 -12.10 -2.75
CA GLU A 125 -15.20 -12.09 -3.15
C GLU A 125 -14.73 -10.67 -3.55
N PRO A 126 -13.58 -10.18 -3.05
CA PRO A 126 -12.55 -10.90 -2.28
C PRO A 126 -12.71 -10.84 -0.75
N ALA A 127 -13.80 -10.24 -0.25
CA ALA A 127 -14.06 -10.04 1.17
C ALA A 127 -14.80 -11.24 1.80
N THR A 128 -14.23 -12.43 1.68
CA THR A 128 -14.75 -13.69 2.23
C THR A 128 -13.74 -14.33 3.19
N ALA A 129 -14.22 -15.12 4.14
CA ALA A 129 -13.37 -15.91 5.03
C ALA A 129 -14.15 -17.11 5.61
N PRO A 130 -13.47 -18.19 6.04
CA PRO A 130 -14.12 -19.25 6.80
C PRO A 130 -14.85 -18.69 8.03
N GLY A 131 -16.13 -19.05 8.18
CA GLY A 131 -16.99 -18.58 9.26
C GLY A 131 -17.58 -17.18 9.04
N ALA A 132 -17.23 -16.48 7.96
CA ALA A 132 -17.92 -15.26 7.56
C ALA A 132 -19.24 -15.62 6.87
N LEU A 133 -20.27 -14.81 7.08
CA LEU A 133 -21.53 -14.93 6.34
C LEU A 133 -21.34 -14.46 4.89
N ASN A 134 -22.16 -14.99 3.98
CA ASN A 134 -22.25 -14.50 2.61
C ASN A 134 -22.95 -13.13 2.53
N ILE A 135 -23.85 -12.87 3.50
CA ILE A 135 -24.59 -11.62 3.64
C ILE A 135 -24.60 -11.27 5.12
N TYR A 136 -24.09 -10.08 5.44
CA TYR A 136 -24.29 -9.46 6.74
C TYR A 136 -25.40 -8.43 6.61
N ARG A 137 -26.43 -8.57 7.45
CA ARG A 137 -27.54 -7.61 7.44
C ARG A 137 -27.19 -6.34 8.19
N ASP A 138 -27.79 -5.23 7.77
CA ASP A 138 -27.84 -3.99 8.54
C ASP A 138 -28.40 -4.26 9.95
N SER A 139 -27.67 -3.83 10.99
CA SER A 139 -28.10 -4.01 12.38
C SER A 139 -29.26 -3.08 12.75
N GLY A 140 -29.45 -2.01 11.98
CA GLY A 140 -30.27 -0.87 12.35
C GLY A 140 -29.78 -0.21 13.64
N MET A 141 -30.55 0.77 14.10
CA MET A 141 -30.27 1.49 15.34
C MET A 141 -31.55 1.85 16.09
N ALA A 142 -31.38 2.27 17.34
CA ALA A 142 -32.39 3.01 18.09
C ALA A 142 -31.79 4.34 18.56
N TRP A 143 -32.62 5.36 18.77
CA TRP A 143 -32.18 6.62 19.35
C TRP A 143 -32.05 6.50 20.87
N GLY A 144 -30.86 6.78 21.39
CA GLY A 144 -30.59 6.88 22.81
C GLY A 144 -31.14 8.17 23.43
N LYS A 145 -31.13 8.24 24.77
CA LYS A 145 -31.63 9.41 25.53
C LYS A 145 -30.89 10.71 25.23
N ASP A 146 -29.64 10.60 24.79
CA ASP A 146 -28.76 11.74 24.53
C ASP A 146 -28.78 12.16 23.05
N GLY A 147 -29.69 11.60 22.23
CA GLY A 147 -29.76 11.88 20.79
C GLY A 147 -28.67 11.19 19.97
N LYS A 148 -27.94 10.23 20.58
CA LYS A 148 -26.95 9.39 19.91
C LYS A 148 -27.55 8.02 19.55
N PRO A 149 -27.14 7.42 18.42
CA PRO A 149 -27.51 6.05 18.08
C PRO A 149 -27.05 5.06 19.15
N VAL A 150 -27.88 4.06 19.42
CA VAL A 150 -27.55 2.89 20.21
C VAL A 150 -27.93 1.63 19.44
N ALA A 151 -27.39 0.49 19.86
CA ALA A 151 -27.70 -0.80 19.27
C ALA A 151 -29.22 -1.05 19.26
N ASN A 152 -29.74 -1.50 18.13
CA ASN A 152 -31.13 -1.92 18.01
C ASN A 152 -31.34 -3.19 18.86
N PRO A 153 -32.21 -3.19 19.88
CA PRO A 153 -32.46 -4.37 20.71
C PRO A 153 -33.14 -5.52 19.95
N LYS A 154 -33.62 -5.25 18.73
CA LYS A 154 -34.26 -6.22 17.83
C LYS A 154 -33.44 -6.48 16.56
N ALA A 155 -32.13 -6.21 16.60
CA ALA A 155 -31.25 -6.55 15.49
C ALA A 155 -31.33 -8.05 15.18
N SER A 156 -31.29 -8.42 13.90
CA SER A 156 -31.35 -9.82 13.48
C SER A 156 -30.08 -10.58 13.89
N GLU A 157 -30.17 -11.90 14.05
CA GLU A 157 -29.00 -12.70 14.44
C GLU A 157 -27.89 -12.67 13.40
N ASP A 158 -28.23 -12.53 12.12
CA ASP A 158 -27.32 -12.38 10.98
C ASP A 158 -26.90 -10.92 10.73
N SER A 159 -27.24 -9.99 11.62
CA SER A 159 -26.78 -8.60 11.52
C SER A 159 -25.29 -8.46 11.79
N LEU A 160 -24.69 -7.43 11.21
CA LEU A 160 -23.25 -7.16 11.29
C LEU A 160 -22.74 -7.09 12.75
N THR A 161 -23.50 -6.45 13.65
CA THR A 161 -23.11 -6.30 15.06
C THR A 161 -23.37 -7.55 15.91
N ALA A 162 -24.36 -8.39 15.54
CA ALA A 162 -24.62 -9.65 16.24
C ALA A 162 -23.56 -10.71 15.93
N GLN A 163 -22.94 -10.66 14.75
CA GLN A 163 -21.93 -11.62 14.34
C GLN A 163 -20.58 -11.43 15.04
N PRO A 164 -19.77 -12.50 15.23
CA PRO A 164 -18.41 -12.38 15.73
C PRO A 164 -17.53 -11.52 14.82
N ILE A 165 -16.63 -10.72 15.42
CA ILE A 165 -15.77 -9.81 14.67
C ILE A 165 -14.64 -10.53 13.90
N ALA A 166 -14.14 -11.66 14.40
CA ALA A 166 -12.95 -12.31 13.84
C ALA A 166 -13.14 -12.77 12.37
N PRO A 167 -14.25 -13.42 11.99
CA PRO A 167 -14.49 -13.75 10.58
C PRO A 167 -14.68 -12.51 9.69
N GLN A 168 -15.28 -11.44 10.20
CA GLN A 168 -15.41 -10.16 9.48
C GLN A 168 -14.03 -9.56 9.21
N ALA A 169 -13.18 -9.53 10.23
CA ALA A 169 -11.82 -9.01 10.15
C ALA A 169 -10.93 -9.84 9.20
N GLU A 170 -11.02 -11.17 9.23
CA GLU A 170 -10.29 -12.03 8.29
C GLU A 170 -10.76 -11.82 6.84
N ALA A 171 -12.08 -11.66 6.62
CA ALA A 171 -12.63 -11.34 5.31
C ALA A 171 -12.13 -9.98 4.79
N ILE A 172 -12.07 -8.96 5.63
CA ILE A 172 -11.47 -7.66 5.28
C ILE A 172 -9.96 -7.81 5.00
N ALA A 173 -9.24 -8.61 5.78
CA ALA A 173 -7.82 -8.88 5.55
C ALA A 173 -7.59 -9.58 4.19
N ASN A 174 -8.47 -10.50 3.79
CA ASN A 174 -8.45 -11.13 2.47
C ASN A 174 -8.72 -10.12 1.35
N ALA A 175 -9.68 -9.22 1.53
CA ALA A 175 -9.90 -8.13 0.58
C ALA A 175 -8.66 -7.23 0.46
N ILE A 176 -7.99 -6.90 1.57
CA ILE A 176 -6.73 -6.15 1.56
C ILE A 176 -5.63 -6.91 0.82
N ARG A 177 -5.48 -8.22 1.05
CA ARG A 177 -4.50 -9.06 0.35
C ARG A 177 -4.75 -9.15 -1.16
N ASP A 178 -6.01 -9.18 -1.61
CA ASP A 178 -6.32 -9.19 -3.04
C ASP A 178 -6.14 -7.81 -3.70
N ILE A 179 -6.70 -6.77 -3.07
CA ILE A 179 -6.74 -5.41 -3.62
C ILE A 179 -5.38 -4.72 -3.51
N LYS A 180 -4.64 -4.99 -2.43
CA LYS A 180 -3.37 -4.35 -2.06
C LYS A 180 -3.42 -2.83 -2.05
N PRO A 181 -4.36 -2.26 -1.29
CA PRO A 181 -4.47 -0.81 -1.20
C PRO A 181 -3.21 -0.20 -0.61
N ASP A 182 -2.74 0.90 -1.21
CA ASP A 182 -1.71 1.76 -0.63
C ASP A 182 -2.26 2.52 0.58
N VAL A 183 -3.54 2.92 0.49
CA VAL A 183 -4.25 3.68 1.51
C VAL A 183 -5.63 3.06 1.76
N LEU A 184 -5.99 2.93 3.03
CA LEU A 184 -7.32 2.50 3.47
C LEU A 184 -8.04 3.64 4.18
N ILE A 185 -9.34 3.78 3.93
CA ILE A 185 -10.20 4.76 4.60
C ILE A 185 -11.37 4.00 5.23
N THR A 186 -11.67 4.29 6.49
CA THR A 186 -12.82 3.75 7.26
C THR A 186 -13.30 4.80 8.27
N TYR A 187 -14.22 4.48 9.16
CA TYR A 187 -14.65 5.38 10.24
C TYR A 187 -13.59 5.57 11.32
N ASP A 188 -13.64 6.68 12.05
CA ASP A 188 -12.92 6.84 13.31
C ASP A 188 -13.60 6.05 14.46
N LEU A 189 -13.02 6.10 15.66
CA LEU A 189 -13.42 5.32 16.83
C LEU A 189 -14.91 5.43 17.18
N ASP A 190 -15.50 6.61 16.96
CA ASP A 190 -16.89 6.92 17.24
C ASP A 190 -17.86 6.48 16.14
N GLY A 191 -17.37 5.99 15.00
CA GLY A 191 -18.23 5.68 13.85
C GLY A 191 -18.83 6.92 13.18
N GLY A 192 -18.28 8.11 13.41
CA GLY A 192 -18.86 9.39 12.98
C GLY A 192 -19.98 9.83 13.92
N TYR A 193 -21.26 9.58 13.57
CA TYR A 193 -22.40 9.98 14.41
C TYR A 193 -22.80 8.93 15.46
N GLY A 194 -22.08 7.79 15.54
CA GLY A 194 -22.31 6.76 16.55
C GLY A 194 -23.09 5.53 16.11
N HIS A 195 -23.38 5.36 14.81
CA HIS A 195 -24.13 4.19 14.34
C HIS A 195 -23.41 2.88 14.72
N PRO A 196 -24.11 1.87 15.28
CA PRO A 196 -23.50 0.61 15.70
C PRO A 196 -22.67 -0.08 14.59
N ASP A 197 -23.17 -0.12 13.36
CA ASP A 197 -22.45 -0.70 12.23
C ASP A 197 -21.21 0.10 11.81
N HIS A 198 -21.19 1.42 11.99
CA HIS A 198 -20.02 2.23 11.68
C HIS A 198 -18.90 1.94 12.69
N VAL A 199 -19.27 1.88 13.97
CA VAL A 199 -18.36 1.49 15.06
C VAL A 199 -17.85 0.06 14.82
N ARG A 200 -18.72 -0.88 14.43
CA ARG A 200 -18.32 -2.25 14.09
C ARG A 200 -17.38 -2.29 12.88
N THR A 201 -17.64 -1.48 11.86
CA THR A 201 -16.77 -1.36 10.67
C THR A 201 -15.38 -0.87 11.04
N HIS A 202 -15.28 0.16 11.88
CA HIS A 202 -14.01 0.64 12.43
C HIS A 202 -13.26 -0.49 13.15
N GLN A 203 -13.93 -1.18 14.07
CA GLN A 203 -13.35 -2.27 14.85
C GLN A 203 -12.85 -3.41 13.95
N ALA A 204 -13.66 -3.83 12.97
CA ALA A 204 -13.33 -4.93 12.07
C ALA A 204 -12.13 -4.60 11.18
N VAL A 205 -12.02 -3.35 10.71
CA VAL A 205 -10.83 -2.88 9.98
C VAL A 205 -9.59 -2.88 10.87
N LEU A 206 -9.67 -2.37 12.10
CA LEU A 206 -8.51 -2.39 13.00
C LEU A 206 -8.08 -3.82 13.34
N GLU A 207 -9.01 -4.74 13.50
CA GLU A 207 -8.71 -6.15 13.72
C GLU A 207 -8.10 -6.81 12.47
N ALA A 208 -8.58 -6.49 11.27
CA ALA A 208 -7.98 -6.93 10.01
C ALA A 208 -6.52 -6.43 9.89
N LEU A 209 -6.26 -5.19 10.30
CA LEU A 209 -4.91 -4.66 10.39
C LEU A 209 -4.06 -5.45 11.40
N LYS A 210 -4.58 -5.84 12.57
CA LYS A 210 -3.81 -6.70 13.50
C LYS A 210 -3.46 -8.05 12.87
N ILE A 211 -4.41 -8.68 12.16
CA ILE A 211 -4.20 -9.94 11.43
C ILE A 211 -3.07 -9.81 10.40
N LEU A 212 -3.00 -8.68 9.70
CA LEU A 212 -1.96 -8.43 8.70
C LEU A 212 -0.57 -8.21 9.32
N GLY A 213 -0.48 -7.76 10.58
CA GLY A 213 0.79 -7.48 11.25
C GLY A 213 1.71 -6.60 10.40
N ASP A 214 2.97 -7.02 10.26
CA ASP A 214 4.00 -6.38 9.43
C ASP A 214 4.02 -6.88 7.97
N SER A 215 2.94 -7.52 7.50
CA SER A 215 2.83 -7.97 6.11
C SER A 215 3.05 -6.82 5.12
N ASN A 216 3.71 -7.13 4.00
CA ASN A 216 3.85 -6.17 2.90
C ASN A 216 2.51 -5.81 2.22
N ASP A 217 1.46 -6.59 2.47
CA ASP A 217 0.11 -6.29 1.95
C ASP A 217 -0.66 -5.31 2.87
N ARG A 218 -0.14 -4.98 4.06
CA ARG A 218 -0.75 -3.98 4.96
C ARG A 218 -0.78 -2.61 4.25
N PRO A 219 -1.90 -1.85 4.32
CA PRO A 219 -1.95 -0.49 3.81
C PRO A 219 -0.87 0.38 4.47
N ILE A 220 -0.29 1.30 3.71
CA ILE A 220 0.79 2.16 4.20
C ILE A 220 0.25 3.21 5.18
N LEU A 221 -0.94 3.70 4.89
CA LEU A 221 -1.69 4.63 5.74
C LEU A 221 -3.13 4.16 5.84
N THR A 222 -3.68 4.21 7.05
CA THR A 222 -5.12 4.07 7.28
C THR A 222 -5.66 5.35 7.90
N TRP A 223 -6.72 5.88 7.30
CA TRP A 223 -7.39 7.10 7.73
C TRP A 223 -8.80 6.82 8.23
N GLY A 224 -9.17 7.44 9.34
CA GLY A 224 -10.50 7.47 9.91
C GLY A 224 -11.23 8.71 9.41
N ILE A 225 -12.46 8.56 8.96
CA ILE A 225 -13.37 9.67 8.66
C ILE A 225 -13.60 10.43 9.96
N GLU A 226 -13.23 11.71 9.99
CA GLU A 226 -13.33 12.51 11.21
C GLU A 226 -14.81 12.72 11.58
N GLY A 227 -15.16 12.33 12.81
CA GLY A 227 -16.44 12.64 13.44
C GLY A 227 -16.43 14.06 14.01
N GLU A 228 -16.85 14.21 15.27
CA GLU A 228 -16.84 15.50 15.95
C GLU A 228 -15.41 16.01 16.17
N PHE A 229 -15.14 17.27 15.81
CA PHE A 229 -13.81 17.84 15.97
C PHE A 229 -13.45 17.96 17.46
N SER A 230 -12.28 17.44 17.83
CA SER A 230 -11.69 17.59 19.15
C SER A 230 -10.33 18.27 19.08
N GLU A 231 -10.16 19.36 19.82
CA GLU A 231 -8.85 20.01 19.99
C GLU A 231 -7.85 19.13 20.75
N GLN A 232 -8.33 18.15 21.51
CA GLN A 232 -7.49 17.21 22.26
C GLN A 232 -6.95 16.09 21.37
N ASP A 233 -7.52 15.88 20.18
CA ASP A 233 -7.02 14.89 19.24
C ASP A 233 -5.74 15.38 18.53
N ALA A 234 -4.60 14.87 19.03
CA ALA A 234 -3.28 15.16 18.51
C ALA A 234 -2.91 14.36 17.25
N ARG A 235 -3.76 13.43 16.78
CA ARG A 235 -3.49 12.67 15.55
C ARG A 235 -3.47 13.61 14.35
N GLN A 236 -2.63 13.29 13.37
CA GLN A 236 -2.54 14.05 12.13
C GLN A 236 -3.91 14.14 11.45
N GLN A 237 -4.40 15.36 11.25
CA GLN A 237 -5.59 15.63 10.43
C GLN A 237 -5.20 15.69 8.95
N CYS A 238 -6.07 15.22 8.07
CA CYS A 238 -6.04 15.47 6.63
C CYS A 238 -7.37 16.08 6.20
N ALA A 239 -7.33 17.01 5.25
CA ALA A 239 -8.50 17.64 4.68
C ALA A 239 -8.38 17.66 3.16
N ILE A 240 -9.27 16.95 2.49
CA ILE A 240 -9.31 16.84 1.03
C ILE A 240 -10.41 17.72 0.50
N THR A 241 -10.07 18.57 -0.47
CA THR A 241 -11.05 19.36 -1.22
C THR A 241 -11.32 18.65 -2.54
N GLY A 242 -12.48 17.99 -2.61
CA GLY A 242 -12.91 17.18 -3.76
C GLY A 242 -13.96 17.85 -4.64
N SER A 243 -14.66 17.05 -5.45
CA SER A 243 -15.73 17.54 -6.34
C SER A 243 -17.09 17.46 -5.67
N VAL A 244 -17.67 18.63 -5.38
CA VAL A 244 -19.05 18.75 -4.88
C VAL A 244 -20.05 18.26 -5.91
N GLU A 245 -19.78 18.50 -7.19
CA GLU A 245 -20.66 18.13 -8.30
C GLU A 245 -20.80 16.61 -8.38
N ALA A 246 -19.67 15.88 -8.38
CA ALA A 246 -19.69 14.42 -8.40
C ALA A 246 -20.37 13.85 -7.15
N LYS A 247 -20.09 14.41 -5.97
CA LYS A 247 -20.75 14.03 -4.71
C LYS A 247 -22.26 14.25 -4.77
N ARG A 248 -22.72 15.40 -5.26
CA ARG A 248 -24.15 15.73 -5.42
C ARG A 248 -24.84 14.79 -6.41
N GLU A 249 -24.22 14.48 -7.54
CA GLU A 249 -24.81 13.55 -8.52
C GLU A 249 -24.86 12.11 -7.98
N ALA A 250 -23.90 11.71 -7.16
CA ALA A 250 -23.95 10.43 -6.44
C ALA A 250 -25.04 10.43 -5.36
N MET A 251 -25.23 11.53 -4.63
CA MET A 251 -26.30 11.66 -3.63
C MET A 251 -27.68 11.47 -4.25
N LYS A 252 -27.92 12.03 -5.45
CA LYS A 252 -29.17 11.84 -6.19
C LYS A 252 -29.44 10.38 -6.58
N ALA A 253 -28.42 9.53 -6.65
CA ALA A 253 -28.58 8.11 -6.96
C ALA A 253 -29.12 7.31 -5.77
N HIS A 254 -28.92 7.79 -4.54
CA HIS A 254 -29.45 7.22 -3.29
C HIS A 254 -30.83 7.82 -2.96
N GLY A 255 -31.75 7.76 -3.91
CA GLY A 255 -33.05 8.43 -3.82
C GLY A 255 -34.01 7.87 -2.76
N THR A 256 -33.74 6.67 -2.23
CA THR A 256 -34.46 6.17 -1.05
C THR A 256 -34.01 6.81 0.25
N GLN A 257 -32.76 7.25 0.34
CA GLN A 257 -32.11 7.70 1.58
C GLN A 257 -31.83 9.21 1.62
N ILE A 258 -31.62 9.84 0.45
CA ILE A 258 -31.15 11.23 0.35
C ILE A 258 -32.03 12.04 -0.58
N VAL A 259 -32.44 13.24 -0.13
CA VAL A 259 -33.06 14.26 -0.96
C VAL A 259 -32.11 15.43 -1.10
N VAL A 260 -31.62 15.69 -2.31
CA VAL A 260 -30.83 16.90 -2.60
C VAL A 260 -31.80 18.08 -2.72
N THR A 261 -31.77 18.99 -1.74
CA THR A 261 -32.70 20.13 -1.63
C THR A 261 -32.18 21.39 -2.30
N GLY A 262 -30.86 21.49 -2.52
CA GLY A 262 -30.23 22.62 -3.20
C GLY A 262 -28.88 22.26 -3.83
N ASP A 263 -28.14 23.28 -4.26
CA ASP A 263 -26.79 23.07 -4.81
C ASP A 263 -25.79 22.58 -3.75
N THR A 264 -25.94 23.02 -2.51
CA THR A 264 -25.01 22.67 -1.43
C THR A 264 -25.71 22.09 -0.22
N THR A 265 -26.95 21.63 -0.37
CA THR A 265 -27.76 21.11 0.74
C THR A 265 -28.51 19.84 0.36
N PHE A 266 -28.73 18.99 1.36
CA PHE A 266 -29.50 17.77 1.26
C PHE A 266 -30.16 17.43 2.60
N GLU A 267 -31.10 16.51 2.59
CA GLU A 267 -31.82 16.01 3.76
C GLU A 267 -31.88 14.48 3.75
N PHE A 268 -31.89 13.89 4.93
CA PHE A 268 -32.30 12.50 5.16
C PHE A 268 -33.81 12.42 5.46
N SER A 269 -34.32 11.24 5.83
CA SER A 269 -35.72 11.03 6.19
C SER A 269 -36.20 11.90 7.37
N ASN A 270 -35.30 12.31 8.26
CA ASN A 270 -35.57 13.19 9.38
C ASN A 270 -35.79 14.67 9.01
N LYS A 271 -35.59 15.05 7.74
CA LYS A 271 -35.76 16.43 7.22
C LYS A 271 -34.87 17.48 7.88
N VAL A 272 -33.75 17.05 8.47
CA VAL A 272 -32.73 17.97 8.99
C VAL A 272 -31.81 18.33 7.83
N GLU A 273 -31.77 19.61 7.44
CA GLU A 273 -30.92 20.08 6.36
C GLU A 273 -29.43 19.91 6.72
N GLN A 274 -28.67 19.32 5.79
CA GLN A 274 -27.23 19.07 5.87
C GLN A 274 -26.51 19.75 4.71
N LYS A 275 -25.23 20.10 4.89
CA LYS A 275 -24.41 20.70 3.82
C LYS A 275 -23.71 19.63 2.98
N ILE A 276 -23.74 19.80 1.66
CA ILE A 276 -22.88 19.06 0.72
C ILE A 276 -21.52 19.75 0.70
N SER A 277 -20.61 19.33 1.59
CA SER A 277 -19.25 19.89 1.67
C SER A 277 -18.33 19.34 0.57
N ALA A 278 -17.53 20.24 -0.02
CA ALA A 278 -16.38 19.88 -0.85
C ALA A 278 -15.20 19.34 -0.04
N VAL A 279 -15.15 19.69 1.25
CA VAL A 279 -14.04 19.44 2.14
C VAL A 279 -14.41 18.30 3.07
N GLU A 280 -13.70 17.19 2.94
CA GLU A 280 -13.86 16.00 3.77
C GLU A 280 -12.60 15.83 4.62
N THR A 281 -12.78 15.55 5.90
CA THR A 281 -11.69 15.53 6.88
C THR A 281 -11.49 14.15 7.50
N TYR A 282 -10.23 13.87 7.85
CA TYR A 282 -9.77 12.55 8.24
C TYR A 282 -8.73 12.63 9.36
N ARG A 283 -8.65 11.58 10.17
CA ARG A 283 -7.63 11.39 11.22
C ARG A 283 -6.80 10.15 10.95
N LEU A 284 -5.48 10.25 11.15
CA LEU A 284 -4.59 9.12 10.92
C LEU A 284 -4.83 8.04 11.99
N LEU A 285 -5.26 6.85 11.57
CA LEU A 285 -5.47 5.68 12.45
C LEU A 285 -4.25 4.79 12.53
N ASP A 286 -3.58 4.56 11.40
CA ASP A 286 -2.44 3.66 11.30
C ASP A 286 -1.41 4.13 10.27
N GLY A 287 -0.15 3.83 10.54
CA GLY A 287 0.99 4.25 9.74
C GLY A 287 1.60 5.59 10.19
N ASN A 288 2.53 6.10 9.40
CA ASN A 288 3.23 7.37 9.69
C ASN A 288 3.14 8.32 8.50
N ALA A 289 2.23 9.29 8.58
CA ALA A 289 1.99 10.28 7.53
C ALA A 289 3.16 11.24 7.29
N GLN A 290 4.14 11.30 8.20
CA GLN A 290 5.36 12.10 8.10
C GLN A 290 6.55 11.30 7.56
N ARG A 291 6.45 9.97 7.52
CA ARG A 291 7.49 9.11 6.95
C ARG A 291 7.63 9.43 5.47
N LYS A 292 8.73 10.09 5.09
CA LYS A 292 9.11 10.24 3.69
C LYS A 292 9.45 8.85 3.17
N ILE A 293 8.70 8.37 2.19
CA ILE A 293 9.04 7.15 1.48
C ILE A 293 9.98 7.57 0.35
N PRO A 294 11.29 7.27 0.42
CA PRO A 294 12.21 7.68 -0.63
C PRO A 294 11.74 7.09 -1.97
N GLU A 295 11.67 7.92 -3.01
CA GLU A 295 11.30 7.49 -4.37
C GLU A 295 12.25 6.40 -4.87
N THR A 296 13.51 6.47 -4.44
CA THR A 296 14.56 5.46 -4.62
C THR A 296 15.49 5.44 -3.39
N PRO A 297 16.16 4.32 -3.08
CA PRO A 297 17.35 4.37 -2.25
C PRO A 297 18.33 5.31 -2.95
N THR A 298 18.77 6.38 -2.29
CA THR A 298 19.75 7.32 -2.87
C THR A 298 20.99 6.53 -3.28
N GLN A 299 21.19 6.40 -4.59
CA GLN A 299 22.46 5.92 -5.13
C GLN A 299 23.49 7.02 -4.96
N ALA A 300 24.76 6.65 -4.78
CA ALA A 300 25.82 7.65 -4.79
C ALA A 300 25.82 8.44 -6.11
N GLY A 301 26.00 9.75 -6.01
CA GLY A 301 26.23 10.61 -7.18
C GLY A 301 27.48 10.20 -7.94
N ILE A 302 27.60 10.62 -9.20
CA ILE A 302 28.70 10.21 -10.09
C ILE A 302 30.08 10.51 -9.48
N VAL A 303 30.23 11.65 -8.81
CA VAL A 303 31.50 12.04 -8.17
C VAL A 303 31.89 11.06 -7.06
N SER A 304 30.97 10.76 -6.13
CA SER A 304 31.22 9.80 -5.05
C SER A 304 31.46 8.39 -5.59
N LEU A 305 30.73 7.98 -6.63
CA LEU A 305 30.96 6.72 -7.32
C LEU A 305 32.40 6.62 -7.83
N LEU A 306 32.85 7.61 -8.61
CA LEU A 306 34.17 7.58 -9.22
C LEU A 306 35.27 7.62 -8.16
N ILE A 307 35.21 8.54 -7.19
CA ILE A 307 36.24 8.66 -6.14
C ILE A 307 36.38 7.36 -5.36
N THR A 308 35.26 6.79 -4.87
CA THR A 308 35.29 5.56 -4.09
C THR A 308 35.81 4.38 -4.92
N CYS A 309 35.35 4.22 -6.16
CA CYS A 309 35.77 3.10 -7.00
C CYS A 309 37.24 3.19 -7.41
N ILE A 310 37.74 4.39 -7.74
CA ILE A 310 39.15 4.61 -8.10
C ILE A 310 40.04 4.30 -6.91
N LEU A 311 39.74 4.85 -5.73
CA LEU A 311 40.55 4.63 -4.53
C LEU A 311 40.58 3.15 -4.13
N LEU A 312 39.42 2.50 -4.08
CA LEU A 312 39.34 1.07 -3.73
C LEU A 312 40.00 0.17 -4.77
N GLY A 313 39.78 0.44 -6.06
CA GLY A 313 40.38 -0.34 -7.14
C GLY A 313 41.91 -0.23 -7.10
N THR A 314 42.41 0.99 -6.89
CA THR A 314 43.85 1.24 -6.78
C THR A 314 44.45 0.52 -5.57
N LEU A 315 43.86 0.69 -4.39
CA LEU A 315 44.33 0.04 -3.16
C LEU A 315 44.28 -1.49 -3.27
N ALA A 316 43.20 -2.05 -3.82
CA ALA A 316 43.05 -3.49 -4.04
C ALA A 316 44.08 -4.03 -5.04
N GLY A 317 44.33 -3.31 -6.14
CA GLY A 317 45.33 -3.68 -7.14
C GLY A 317 46.75 -3.69 -6.57
N ILE A 318 47.11 -2.66 -5.78
CA ILE A 318 48.41 -2.60 -5.10
C ILE A 318 48.53 -3.73 -4.07
N ALA A 319 47.57 -3.81 -3.13
CA ALA A 319 47.60 -4.81 -2.06
C ALA A 319 47.66 -6.23 -2.64
N GLY A 320 46.79 -6.54 -3.60
CA GLY A 320 46.79 -7.81 -4.32
C GLY A 320 48.14 -8.14 -4.94
N SER A 321 48.77 -7.16 -5.60
CA SER A 321 50.08 -7.35 -6.23
C SER A 321 51.21 -7.58 -5.23
N ILE A 322 51.13 -7.05 -4.00
CA ILE A 322 52.14 -7.29 -2.95
C ILE A 322 52.23 -8.78 -2.58
N TYR A 323 51.08 -9.44 -2.42
CA TYR A 323 51.06 -10.81 -1.91
C TYR A 323 50.69 -11.87 -2.98
N HIS A 324 50.30 -11.51 -4.21
CA HIS A 324 49.87 -12.50 -5.23
C HIS A 324 50.91 -13.59 -5.53
N ALA A 325 52.20 -13.23 -5.47
CA ALA A 325 53.33 -14.12 -5.72
C ALA A 325 53.69 -15.00 -4.51
N TRP A 326 52.94 -14.90 -3.40
CA TRP A 326 53.15 -15.76 -2.25
C TRP A 326 52.68 -17.19 -2.56
N VAL A 327 53.65 -18.10 -2.68
CA VAL A 327 53.44 -19.52 -2.94
C VAL A 327 53.80 -20.31 -1.70
N MET A 328 52.88 -21.17 -1.25
CA MET A 328 53.18 -22.19 -0.26
C MET A 328 53.44 -23.51 -0.97
N TYR A 329 54.34 -24.35 -0.46
CA TYR A 329 54.63 -25.65 -1.05
C TYR A 329 54.12 -26.77 -0.14
N THR A 330 53.38 -27.71 -0.70
CA THR A 330 53.00 -28.96 -0.05
C THR A 330 53.66 -30.11 -0.81
N GLY A 331 54.81 -30.56 -0.31
CA GLY A 331 55.73 -31.39 -1.10
C GLY A 331 56.24 -30.60 -2.31
N GLU A 332 56.15 -31.18 -3.50
CA GLU A 332 56.54 -30.54 -4.77
C GLU A 332 55.41 -29.70 -5.40
N THR A 333 54.22 -29.69 -4.80
CA THR A 333 53.07 -28.96 -5.36
C THR A 333 53.05 -27.51 -4.90
N PRO A 334 53.13 -26.52 -5.80
CA PRO A 334 53.00 -25.11 -5.46
C PRO A 334 51.52 -24.74 -5.27
N LEU A 335 51.17 -24.13 -4.14
CA LEU A 335 49.83 -23.64 -3.84
C LEU A 335 49.75 -22.10 -3.99
N PRO A 336 48.78 -21.57 -4.76
CA PRO A 336 48.68 -20.15 -5.10
C PRO A 336 47.98 -19.33 -4.00
N VAL A 337 48.47 -19.41 -2.77
CA VAL A 337 47.80 -18.84 -1.59
C VAL A 337 47.70 -17.33 -1.68
N GLY A 338 48.77 -16.68 -2.13
CA GLY A 338 48.81 -15.26 -2.42
C GLY A 338 47.77 -14.82 -3.46
N LEU A 339 47.65 -15.58 -4.55
CA LEU A 339 46.68 -15.31 -5.62
C LEU A 339 45.24 -15.38 -5.10
N VAL A 340 44.92 -16.36 -4.24
CA VAL A 340 43.59 -16.50 -3.62
C VAL A 340 43.27 -15.27 -2.78
N PHE A 341 44.20 -14.78 -1.95
CA PHE A 341 44.01 -13.55 -1.18
C PHE A 341 43.85 -12.31 -2.08
N GLY A 342 44.49 -12.29 -3.24
CA GLY A 342 44.41 -11.19 -4.21
C GLY A 342 43.04 -11.07 -4.80
N PHE A 343 42.56 -12.20 -5.31
CA PHE A 343 41.20 -12.28 -5.83
C PHE A 343 40.18 -11.98 -4.73
N ALA A 344 40.36 -12.49 -3.52
CA ALA A 344 39.45 -12.16 -2.41
C ALA A 344 39.41 -10.64 -2.15
N THR A 345 40.55 -9.96 -2.16
CA THR A 345 40.62 -8.51 -1.91
C THR A 345 39.90 -7.71 -3.00
N VAL A 346 40.13 -8.04 -4.28
CA VAL A 346 39.41 -7.39 -5.40
C VAL A 346 37.91 -7.69 -5.33
N PHE A 347 37.54 -8.93 -5.03
CA PHE A 347 36.15 -9.35 -4.89
C PHE A 347 35.43 -8.54 -3.81
N PHE A 348 35.96 -8.53 -2.59
CA PHE A 348 35.34 -7.86 -1.46
C PHE A 348 35.37 -6.34 -1.59
N ALA A 349 36.43 -5.75 -2.15
CA ALA A 349 36.46 -4.31 -2.43
C ALA A 349 35.41 -3.91 -3.47
N SER A 350 35.26 -4.69 -4.54
CA SER A 350 34.25 -4.46 -5.59
C SER A 350 32.84 -4.63 -5.05
N LEU A 351 32.59 -5.71 -4.29
CA LEU A 351 31.29 -5.98 -3.67
C LEU A 351 30.92 -4.88 -2.66
N TRP A 352 31.85 -4.51 -1.78
CA TRP A 352 31.66 -3.44 -0.81
C TRP A 352 31.35 -2.10 -1.51
N ALA A 353 32.09 -1.74 -2.56
CA ALA A 353 31.81 -0.52 -3.33
C ALA A 353 30.37 -0.52 -3.87
N SER A 354 29.91 -1.64 -4.43
CA SER A 354 28.55 -1.74 -4.97
C SER A 354 27.45 -1.72 -3.92
N LEU A 355 27.67 -2.37 -2.78
CA LEU A 355 26.73 -2.35 -1.65
C LEU A 355 26.64 -0.94 -1.04
N SER A 356 27.78 -0.31 -0.75
CA SER A 356 27.87 1.01 -0.13
C SER A 356 27.35 2.12 -1.05
N LEU A 357 27.64 2.06 -2.35
CA LEU A 357 27.21 3.08 -3.32
C LEU A 357 25.86 2.76 -3.96
N ARG A 358 25.31 1.57 -3.70
CA ARG A 358 24.04 1.04 -4.23
C ARG A 358 23.98 1.01 -5.76
N ARG A 359 25.13 0.80 -6.42
CA ARG A 359 25.29 0.81 -7.87
C ARG A 359 26.08 -0.41 -8.32
N GLY A 360 25.46 -1.24 -9.16
CA GLY A 360 26.15 -2.41 -9.73
C GLY A 360 27.35 -2.01 -10.61
N GLY A 361 27.29 -0.87 -11.30
CA GLY A 361 28.44 -0.36 -12.06
C GLY A 361 29.69 -0.10 -11.21
N ALA A 362 29.55 0.05 -9.88
CA ALA A 362 30.70 0.25 -9.00
C ALA A 362 31.64 -0.97 -8.98
N THR A 363 31.15 -2.21 -9.09
CA THR A 363 32.02 -3.39 -9.17
C THR A 363 32.94 -3.29 -10.37
N VAL A 364 32.36 -2.97 -11.53
CA VAL A 364 33.07 -2.89 -12.82
C VAL A 364 34.12 -1.80 -12.80
N ILE A 365 33.78 -0.60 -12.28
CA ILE A 365 34.73 0.51 -12.19
C ILE A 365 35.85 0.17 -11.22
N THR A 366 35.55 -0.37 -10.03
CA THR A 366 36.57 -0.80 -9.05
C THR A 366 37.49 -1.87 -9.63
N GLY A 367 36.93 -2.88 -10.32
CA GLY A 367 37.70 -3.93 -10.98
C GLY A 367 38.57 -3.43 -12.13
N ALA A 368 38.06 -2.50 -12.94
CA ALA A 368 38.80 -1.88 -14.03
C ALA A 368 40.02 -1.10 -13.52
N PHE A 369 39.87 -0.32 -12.44
CA PHE A 369 41.00 0.38 -11.83
C PHE A 369 42.00 -0.56 -11.18
N ALA A 370 41.54 -1.64 -10.53
CA ALA A 370 42.45 -2.68 -10.04
C ALA A 370 43.25 -3.30 -11.19
N PHE A 371 42.59 -3.65 -12.30
CA PHE A 371 43.25 -4.18 -13.49
C PHE A 371 44.27 -3.20 -14.08
N LEU A 372 43.92 -1.91 -14.22
CA LEU A 372 44.84 -0.90 -14.74
C LEU A 372 46.09 -0.75 -13.89
N VAL A 373 45.96 -0.81 -12.56
CA VAL A 373 47.10 -0.79 -11.64
C VAL A 373 47.96 -2.03 -11.78
N ILE A 374 47.36 -3.22 -11.84
CA ILE A 374 48.09 -4.48 -12.03
C ILE A 374 48.82 -4.48 -13.39
N TYR A 375 48.15 -4.01 -14.45
CA TYR A 375 48.74 -3.85 -15.78
C TYR A 375 49.94 -2.89 -15.75
N ALA A 376 49.80 -1.73 -15.11
CA ALA A 376 50.90 -0.78 -14.97
C ALA A 376 52.07 -1.39 -14.20
N LEU A 377 51.80 -2.10 -13.10
CA LEU A 377 52.81 -2.83 -12.32
C LEU A 377 53.42 -4.01 -13.09
N ALA A 378 52.78 -4.56 -14.11
CA ALA A 378 53.34 -5.63 -14.93
C ALA A 378 54.20 -5.09 -16.09
N PHE A 379 53.74 -4.03 -16.77
CA PHE A 379 54.28 -3.68 -18.10
C PHE A 379 54.80 -2.25 -18.26
N MET A 380 54.47 -1.31 -17.37
CA MET A 380 54.96 0.08 -17.53
C MET A 380 56.44 0.25 -17.14
N ARG A 381 57.06 -0.78 -16.55
CA ARG A 381 58.51 -0.88 -16.40
C ARG A 381 59.01 -2.18 -17.03
N PRO A 382 60.04 -2.11 -17.90
CA PRO A 382 60.62 -3.31 -18.52
C PRO A 382 61.08 -4.38 -17.53
N ASP A 383 61.56 -3.97 -16.35
CA ASP A 383 62.10 -4.85 -15.31
C ASP A 383 61.23 -4.89 -14.05
N SER A 384 59.91 -4.78 -14.19
CA SER A 384 59.05 -4.68 -13.01
C SER A 384 59.09 -5.95 -12.15
N PRO A 385 59.50 -5.88 -10.87
CA PRO A 385 59.51 -7.04 -9.98
C PRO A 385 58.13 -7.31 -9.36
N PHE A 386 57.14 -6.46 -9.63
CA PHE A 386 55.89 -6.43 -8.86
C PHE A 386 54.82 -7.38 -9.36
N VAL A 387 54.75 -7.63 -10.67
CA VAL A 387 53.83 -8.62 -11.27
C VAL A 387 54.55 -9.27 -12.45
N LEU A 388 55.00 -10.50 -12.25
CA LEU A 388 55.68 -11.27 -13.30
C LEU A 388 54.64 -12.00 -14.16
N VAL A 389 54.47 -11.57 -15.39
CA VAL A 389 53.57 -12.20 -16.37
C VAL A 389 54.39 -12.97 -17.38
N ASN A 390 54.76 -14.20 -17.03
CA ASN A 390 55.47 -15.08 -17.95
C ASN A 390 55.17 -16.56 -17.64
N PRO A 391 54.34 -17.24 -18.45
CA PRO A 391 53.95 -18.63 -18.20
C PRO A 391 55.13 -19.61 -18.27
N ASP A 392 56.26 -19.23 -18.86
CA ASP A 392 57.48 -20.04 -18.93
C ASP A 392 58.29 -20.04 -17.61
N TYR A 393 57.88 -19.24 -16.62
CA TYR A 393 58.45 -19.21 -15.26
C TYR A 393 57.46 -19.72 -14.20
N PRO A 394 57.01 -21.00 -14.26
CA PRO A 394 56.15 -21.56 -13.24
C PRO A 394 56.90 -21.72 -11.91
N PRO A 395 56.24 -21.54 -10.76
CA PRO A 395 54.81 -21.23 -10.61
C PRO A 395 54.46 -19.73 -10.64
N ILE A 396 55.43 -18.85 -10.38
CA ILE A 396 55.19 -17.42 -10.11
C ILE A 396 54.64 -16.70 -11.35
N GLY A 397 55.21 -16.95 -12.53
CA GLY A 397 54.79 -16.28 -13.76
C GLY A 397 53.43 -16.74 -14.29
N LEU A 398 53.05 -18.00 -14.01
CA LEU A 398 51.68 -18.49 -14.22
C LEU A 398 50.70 -17.76 -13.29
N TYR A 399 51.03 -17.64 -12.00
CA TYR A 399 50.17 -16.96 -11.01
C TYR A 399 50.05 -15.47 -11.27
N GLY A 400 51.11 -14.80 -11.74
CA GLY A 400 51.03 -13.40 -12.20
C GLY A 400 50.15 -13.24 -13.44
N THR A 401 50.18 -14.18 -14.38
CA THR A 401 49.26 -14.21 -15.54
C THR A 401 47.81 -14.35 -15.10
N LEU A 402 47.53 -15.28 -14.18
CA LEU A 402 46.20 -15.46 -13.60
C LEU A 402 45.76 -14.22 -12.81
N TRP A 403 46.66 -13.60 -12.04
CA TRP A 403 46.37 -12.39 -11.27
C TRP A 403 45.89 -11.25 -12.18
N LEU A 404 46.61 -10.99 -13.27
CA LEU A 404 46.26 -9.98 -14.26
C LEU A 404 44.91 -10.28 -14.92
N LEU A 405 44.74 -11.47 -15.51
CA LEU A 405 43.56 -11.78 -16.34
C LEU A 405 42.33 -12.17 -15.52
N GLY A 406 42.52 -12.68 -14.31
CA GLY A 406 41.44 -13.10 -13.41
C GLY A 406 40.79 -11.93 -12.68
N THR A 407 41.47 -10.80 -12.50
CA THR A 407 40.96 -9.62 -11.79
C THR A 407 39.61 -9.11 -12.35
N PRO A 408 39.45 -8.90 -13.67
CA PRO A 408 38.15 -8.54 -14.24
C PRO A 408 37.05 -9.59 -14.00
N VAL A 409 37.39 -10.88 -14.10
CA VAL A 409 36.44 -12.00 -13.88
C VAL A 409 35.93 -11.99 -12.44
N ILE A 410 36.81 -11.76 -11.48
CA ILE A 410 36.47 -11.69 -10.06
C ILE A 410 35.57 -10.49 -9.76
N SER A 411 35.82 -9.33 -10.37
CA SER A 411 34.93 -8.17 -10.27
C SER A 411 33.54 -8.45 -10.87
N LEU A 412 33.46 -9.19 -11.97
CA LEU A 412 32.18 -9.64 -12.55
C LEU A 412 31.44 -10.64 -11.64
N LEU A 413 32.16 -11.52 -10.94
CA LEU A 413 31.55 -12.39 -9.93
C LEU A 413 30.96 -11.58 -8.76
N ALA A 414 31.67 -10.54 -8.29
CA ALA A 414 31.14 -9.62 -7.29
C ALA A 414 29.87 -8.89 -7.78
N PHE A 415 29.82 -8.52 -9.07
CA PHE A 415 28.63 -7.93 -9.67
C PHE A 415 27.43 -8.88 -9.58
N PHE A 416 27.62 -10.15 -9.94
CA PHE A 416 26.57 -11.15 -9.87
C PHE A 416 26.04 -11.33 -8.44
N VAL A 417 26.94 -11.38 -7.46
CA VAL A 417 26.56 -11.45 -6.03
C VAL A 417 25.79 -10.19 -5.58
N PHE A 418 26.21 -9.01 -6.02
CA PHE A 418 25.47 -7.77 -5.76
C PHE A 418 24.04 -7.82 -6.35
N THR A 419 23.87 -8.31 -7.58
CA THR A 419 22.53 -8.40 -8.19
C THR A 419 21.60 -9.32 -7.42
N ARG A 420 22.11 -10.48 -6.98
CA ARG A 420 21.36 -11.44 -6.14
C ARG A 420 20.99 -10.88 -4.77
N THR A 421 21.91 -10.17 -4.12
CA THR A 421 21.68 -9.59 -2.78
C THR A 421 20.70 -8.41 -2.81
N LYS A 422 20.70 -7.60 -3.88
CA LYS A 422 19.74 -6.51 -4.08
C LYS A 422 18.30 -6.99 -4.26
N GLU A 423 18.09 -8.16 -4.84
CA GLU A 423 16.75 -8.73 -5.05
C GLU A 423 16.09 -9.16 -3.72
N GLY A 424 16.87 -9.66 -2.76
CA GLY A 424 16.34 -10.23 -1.51
C GLY A 424 16.29 -9.30 -0.29
N ASN A 425 16.94 -8.14 -0.31
CA ASN A 425 17.16 -7.38 0.93
C ASN A 425 16.26 -6.13 1.06
N ALA A 426 15.45 -6.10 2.14
CA ALA A 426 14.53 -5.01 2.49
C ALA A 426 15.23 -3.64 2.64
N PHE A 427 16.53 -3.63 2.96
CA PHE A 427 17.33 -2.40 3.08
C PHE A 427 17.44 -1.61 1.76
N TYR A 428 17.28 -2.29 0.61
CA TYR A 428 17.37 -1.69 -0.73
C TYR A 428 16.02 -1.33 -1.34
N ASN A 429 14.92 -1.67 -0.68
CA ASN A 429 13.59 -1.50 -1.25
C ASN A 429 12.78 -0.62 -0.31
N THR A 430 12.38 0.57 -0.77
CA THR A 430 11.49 1.43 0.00
C THR A 430 10.12 0.73 0.11
N PRO A 431 9.30 1.02 1.14
CA PRO A 431 7.95 0.43 1.23
C PRO A 431 7.15 0.55 -0.07
N ARG A 432 7.26 1.69 -0.78
CA ARG A 432 6.70 1.89 -2.12
C ARG A 432 7.25 0.92 -3.16
N GLN A 433 8.56 0.69 -3.19
CA GLN A 433 9.15 -0.26 -4.15
C GLN A 433 8.80 -1.70 -3.82
N VAL A 434 8.71 -2.08 -2.55
CA VAL A 434 8.24 -3.41 -2.15
C VAL A 434 6.81 -3.61 -2.62
N HIS A 435 5.92 -2.66 -2.32
CA HIS A 435 4.51 -2.70 -2.73
C HIS A 435 4.35 -2.76 -4.26
N LEU A 436 5.04 -1.88 -5.00
CA LEU A 436 5.00 -1.84 -6.46
C LEU A 436 5.62 -3.10 -7.10
N ARG A 437 6.70 -3.66 -6.54
CA ARG A 437 7.30 -4.90 -7.06
C ARG A 437 6.40 -6.09 -6.82
N HIS A 438 5.84 -6.23 -5.62
CA HIS A 438 4.90 -7.30 -5.29
C HIS A 438 3.70 -7.26 -6.24
N ARG A 439 3.14 -6.06 -6.45
CA ARG A 439 2.08 -5.82 -7.43
C ARG A 439 2.46 -6.21 -8.86
N ARG A 440 3.64 -5.77 -9.35
CA ARG A 440 4.12 -6.11 -10.71
C ARG A 440 4.36 -7.61 -10.87
N ALA A 441 4.88 -8.28 -9.85
CA ALA A 441 5.09 -9.73 -9.85
C ALA A 441 3.76 -10.48 -9.96
N GLU A 442 2.73 -10.05 -9.24
CA GLU A 442 1.39 -10.64 -9.32
C GLU A 442 0.64 -10.31 -10.59
N GLU A 443 0.74 -9.08 -11.11
CA GLU A 443 0.17 -8.75 -12.43
C GLU A 443 0.81 -9.63 -13.51
N LYS A 444 2.12 -9.89 -13.42
CA LYS A 444 2.82 -10.80 -14.32
C LYS A 444 2.36 -12.25 -14.12
N ALA A 445 2.20 -12.72 -12.88
CA ALA A 445 1.71 -14.06 -12.56
C ALA A 445 0.27 -14.27 -13.07
N ARG A 446 -0.63 -13.31 -12.81
CA ARG A 446 -2.02 -13.31 -13.29
C ARG A 446 -2.07 -13.33 -14.82
N ARG A 447 -1.29 -12.47 -15.51
CA ARG A 447 -1.20 -12.49 -16.98
C ARG A 447 -0.70 -13.83 -17.52
N ALA A 448 0.33 -14.42 -16.89
CA ALA A 448 0.84 -15.73 -17.28
C ALA A 448 -0.23 -16.83 -17.10
N GLN A 449 -1.00 -16.78 -16.02
CA GLN A 449 -2.09 -17.73 -15.75
C GLN A 449 -3.24 -17.57 -16.74
N THR A 450 -3.62 -16.34 -17.10
CA THR A 450 -4.64 -16.07 -18.14
C THR A 450 -4.21 -16.61 -19.51
N LEU A 451 -2.94 -16.38 -19.90
CA LEU A 451 -2.39 -16.91 -21.15
C LEU A 451 -2.38 -18.44 -21.17
N ASN A 452 -2.01 -19.07 -20.06
CA ASN A 452 -1.96 -20.53 -19.94
C ASN A 452 -3.36 -21.19 -19.90
N ASN A 453 -4.37 -20.47 -19.41
CA ASN A 453 -5.76 -20.92 -19.48
C ASN A 453 -6.32 -20.76 -20.91
N SER A 454 -5.97 -19.68 -21.61
CA SER A 454 -6.40 -19.48 -23.01
C SER A 454 -5.77 -20.47 -24.01
N SER A 455 -4.58 -21.00 -23.72
CA SER A 455 -3.94 -22.03 -24.55
C SER A 455 -4.48 -23.45 -24.31
N ARG A 456 -5.20 -23.67 -23.20
CA ARG A 456 -5.86 -24.95 -22.88
C ARG A 456 -7.33 -24.99 -23.33
N THR A 457 -7.91 -23.86 -23.73
CA THR A 457 -9.29 -23.75 -24.22
C THR A 457 -9.40 -23.41 -25.70
N ALA A 458 -8.28 -23.39 -26.44
CA ALA A 458 -8.30 -23.35 -27.89
C ALA A 458 -8.63 -24.78 -28.42
N PRO A 459 -9.70 -24.96 -29.21
CA PRO A 459 -10.12 -26.25 -29.75
C PRO A 459 -9.12 -26.86 -30.74
#